data_AF-A0A7L4ZCD1-F1
#
_entry.id   AF-A0A7L4ZCD1-F1
#
_cell.length_a   1.000
_cell.length_b   1.000
_cell.length_c   1.000
_cell.angle_alpha   90.00
_cell.angle_beta   90.00
_cell.angle_gamma   90.00
#
_symmetry.space_group_name_H-M   'P 1'
#
loop_
_entity.id
_entity.type
_entity.pdbx_description
1 polymer ?
#
loop_
_entity_poly.entity_id
_entity_poly.type
_entity_poly.pdbx_seq_one_letter_code
_entity_poly.pdbx_strand_id
1 'polypeptide(L)'
;MTWMQRLKRVFNIDIEVCEHCGGHVKVIASIEDPKVIEQILKHLKQKTAKANAAKQRELPPERAPPLTPSLFDPSQSRLFD
;
A
#
# COMPACT_ATOMS: atom_id res chain seq x y z
N MET A 1 -2.73 -5.48 32.63
CA MET A 1 -2.49 -4.94 31.27
C MET A 1 -3.74 -5.17 30.46
N THR A 2 -4.18 -4.19 29.68
CA THR A 2 -5.33 -4.35 28.78
C THR A 2 -4.97 -5.25 27.59
N TRP A 3 -5.97 -5.79 26.90
CA TRP A 3 -5.75 -6.58 25.69
C TRP A 3 -4.99 -5.79 24.61
N MET A 4 -5.28 -4.49 24.47
CA MET A 4 -4.58 -3.57 23.56
C MET A 4 -3.09 -3.40 23.91
N GLN A 5 -2.78 -3.22 25.20
CA GLN A 5 -1.39 -3.12 25.69
C GLN A 5 -0.60 -4.41 25.40
N ARG A 6 -1.27 -5.56 25.43
CA ARG A 6 -0.64 -6.85 25.11
C ARG A 6 -0.32 -6.97 23.62
N LEU A 7 -1.21 -6.52 22.73
CA LEU A 7 -0.95 -6.48 21.28
C LEU A 7 0.25 -5.59 20.95
N LYS A 8 0.33 -4.41 21.56
CA LYS A 8 1.47 -3.50 21.39
C LYS A 8 2.78 -4.15 21.86
N ARG A 9 2.77 -4.80 23.02
CA ARG A 9 3.96 -5.46 23.56
C ARG A 9 4.42 -6.67 22.75
N VAL A 10 3.49 -7.52 22.32
CA VAL A 10 3.82 -8.84 21.72
C VAL A 10 4.00 -8.74 20.20
N PHE A 11 3.19 -7.91 19.54
CA PHE A 11 3.12 -7.84 18.08
C PHE A 11 3.51 -6.46 17.52
N ASN A 12 3.86 -5.49 18.38
CA ASN A 12 4.12 -4.10 17.97
C ASN A 12 2.95 -3.45 17.20
N ILE A 13 1.71 -3.82 17.55
CA ILE A 13 0.49 -3.26 16.97
C ILE A 13 -0.12 -2.30 18.00
N ASP A 14 -0.19 -1.01 17.66
CA ASP A 14 -0.86 0.00 18.49
C ASP A 14 -2.27 0.26 17.97
N ILE A 15 -3.27 0.01 18.82
CA ILE A 15 -4.68 0.29 18.57
C ILE A 15 -5.29 1.16 19.68
N GLU A 16 -4.45 1.84 20.48
CA GLU A 16 -4.90 2.78 21.51
C GLU A 16 -5.11 4.19 20.95
N VAL A 17 -4.48 4.49 19.81
CA VAL A 17 -4.52 5.79 19.14
C VAL A 17 -4.88 5.62 17.67
N CYS A 18 -5.80 6.45 17.18
CA CYS A 18 -6.16 6.48 15.76
C CYS A 18 -5.04 7.14 14.93
N GLU A 19 -4.55 6.45 13.91
CA GLU A 19 -3.48 6.97 13.04
C GLU A 19 -3.86 8.22 12.23
N HIS A 20 -5.16 8.49 12.06
CA HIS A 20 -5.63 9.63 11.26
C HIS A 20 -5.84 10.90 12.09
N CYS A 21 -6.33 10.78 13.33
CA CYS A 21 -6.70 11.94 14.16
C CYS A 21 -5.98 12.02 15.51
N GLY A 22 -5.22 11.00 15.89
CA GLY A 22 -4.55 10.95 17.20
C GLY A 22 -5.48 10.74 18.40
N GLY A 23 -6.78 10.54 18.15
CA GLY A 23 -7.77 10.30 19.20
C GLY A 23 -7.66 8.89 19.80
N HIS A 24 -8.16 8.73 21.03
CA HIS A 24 -8.23 7.43 21.68
C HIS A 24 -9.27 6.52 21.02
N VAL A 25 -8.88 5.27 20.78
CA VAL A 25 -9.77 4.24 20.24
C VAL A 25 -10.19 3.26 21.33
N LYS A 26 -11.39 2.69 21.17
CA LYS A 26 -11.97 1.73 22.10
C LYS A 26 -12.36 0.47 21.33
N VAL A 27 -11.98 -0.69 21.84
CA VAL A 27 -12.48 -1.98 21.36
C VAL A 27 -13.95 -2.11 21.73
N ILE A 28 -14.81 -2.27 20.72
CA ILE A 28 -16.27 -2.39 20.90
C ILE A 28 -16.79 -3.83 20.76
N ALA A 29 -16.06 -4.69 20.06
CA ALA A 29 -16.41 -6.10 19.86
C ALA A 29 -15.18 -6.93 19.50
N SER A 30 -15.22 -8.23 19.80
CA SER A 30 -14.31 -9.26 19.29
C SER A 30 -15.10 -10.20 18.38
N ILE A 31 -14.53 -10.58 17.23
CA ILE A 31 -15.14 -11.53 16.30
C ILE A 31 -14.23 -12.75 16.23
N GLU A 32 -14.73 -13.90 16.68
CA GLU A 32 -13.95 -15.14 16.82
C GLU A 32 -14.48 -16.29 15.96
N ASP A 33 -15.68 -16.16 15.38
CA ASP A 33 -16.25 -17.18 14.50
C ASP A 33 -15.49 -17.24 13.16
N PRO A 34 -14.87 -18.38 12.81
CA PRO A 34 -14.08 -18.52 11.60
C PRO A 34 -14.87 -18.24 10.31
N LYS A 35 -16.16 -18.62 10.26
CA LYS A 35 -17.01 -18.40 9.07
C LYS A 35 -17.25 -16.92 8.84
N VAL A 36 -17.47 -16.17 9.92
CA VAL A 36 -17.67 -14.71 9.86
C VAL A 36 -16.37 -14.02 9.44
N ILE A 37 -15.23 -14.43 10.00
CA ILE A 37 -13.91 -13.91 9.62
C ILE A 37 -13.64 -14.15 8.13
N GLU A 38 -13.87 -15.37 7.64
CA GLU A 38 -13.71 -15.70 6.22
C GLU A 38 -14.58 -14.85 5.31
N GLN A 39 -15.85 -14.63 5.69
CA GLN A 39 -16.78 -13.81 4.92
C GLN A 39 -16.32 -12.35 4.84
N ILE A 40 -15.86 -11.77 5.95
CA ILE A 40 -15.30 -10.41 5.99
C ILE A 40 -14.07 -10.33 5.09
N LEU A 41 -13.13 -11.26 5.24
CA LEU A 41 -11.89 -11.27 4.45
C LEU A 41 -12.17 -11.41 2.94
N LYS A 42 -13.14 -12.26 2.56
CA LYS A 42 -13.58 -12.42 1.17
C LYS A 42 -14.13 -11.11 0.60
N HIS A 43 -14.97 -10.41 1.36
CA HIS A 43 -15.51 -9.13 0.96
C HIS A 43 -14.41 -8.07 0.76
N LEU A 44 -13.47 -7.97 1.69
CA LEU A 44 -12.37 -7.02 1.62
C LEU A 44 -11.46 -7.27 0.41
N LYS A 45 -11.11 -8.53 0.12
CA LYS A 45 -10.33 -8.89 -1.08
C LYS A 45 -11.00 -8.43 -2.37
N GLN A 46 -12.31 -8.65 -2.49
CA GLN A 46 -13.09 -8.21 -3.66
C GLN A 46 -13.13 -6.68 -3.78
N LYS A 47 -13.29 -5.97 -2.66
CA LYS A 47 -13.29 -4.50 -2.62
C LYS A 47 -11.94 -3.94 -3.08
N THR A 48 -10.84 -4.48 -2.59
CA THR A 48 -9.48 -4.09 -2.98
C THR A 48 -9.21 -4.37 -4.46
N ALA A 49 -9.62 -5.54 -4.97
CA ALA A 49 -9.47 -5.88 -6.38
C ALA A 49 -10.22 -4.88 -7.29
N LYS A 50 -11.45 -4.50 -6.92
CA LYS A 50 -12.23 -3.48 -7.63
C LYS A 50 -11.56 -2.10 -7.59
N ALA A 51 -11.04 -1.68 -6.43
CA ALA A 51 -10.33 -0.42 -6.29
C ALA A 51 -9.06 -0.37 -7.15
N ASN A 52 -8.28 -1.46 -7.19
CA ASN A 52 -7.09 -1.56 -8.03
C ASN A 52 -7.43 -1.52 -9.52
N ALA A 53 -8.47 -2.24 -9.96
CA ALA A 53 -8.91 -2.22 -11.34
C ALA A 53 -9.40 -0.83 -11.77
N ALA A 54 -10.08 -0.10 -10.88
CA ALA A 54 -10.46 1.29 -11.11
C ALA A 54 -9.21 2.18 -11.27
N LYS A 55 -8.25 2.06 -10.35
CA LYS A 55 -6.98 2.81 -10.42
C LYS A 55 -6.20 2.53 -11.70
N GLN A 56 -6.17 1.30 -12.19
CA GLN A 56 -5.52 0.94 -13.46
C GLN A 56 -6.16 1.60 -14.68
N ARG A 57 -7.48 1.80 -14.68
CA ARG A 57 -8.18 2.49 -15.78
C ARG A 57 -7.93 3.99 -15.83
N GLU A 58 -7.56 4.59 -14.70
CA GLU A 58 -7.23 6.02 -14.60
C GLU A 58 -5.78 6.32 -15.00
N LEU A 59 -4.91 5.31 -15.07
CA LEU A 59 -3.52 5.52 -15.46
C LEU A 59 -3.43 5.78 -16.98
N PRO A 60 -2.64 6.79 -17.42
CA PRO A 60 -2.33 6.98 -18.81
C PRO A 60 -1.65 5.71 -19.38
N PRO A 61 -1.80 5.42 -20.69
CA PRO A 61 -1.06 4.32 -21.31
C PRO A 61 0.44 4.49 -21.08
N GLU A 62 1.14 3.38 -20.93
CA GLU A 62 2.59 3.34 -20.75
C GLU A 62 3.26 4.12 -21.87
N ARG A 63 4.03 5.16 -21.51
CA ARG A 63 4.77 5.95 -22.48
C ARG A 63 5.91 5.06 -23.00
N ALA A 64 6.10 5.04 -24.31
CA ALA A 64 7.25 4.37 -24.91
C ALA A 64 8.54 4.88 -24.25
N PRO A 65 9.52 4.00 -23.96
CA PRO A 65 10.83 4.42 -23.49
C PRO A 65 11.39 5.49 -24.44
N PRO A 66 12.05 6.56 -23.91
CA PRO A 66 12.66 7.55 -24.78
C PRO A 66 13.64 6.85 -25.72
N LEU A 67 13.46 7.06 -27.03
CA LEU A 67 14.45 6.67 -28.04
C LEU A 67 15.67 7.54 -27.79
N THR A 68 16.60 7.07 -26.96
CA THR A 68 17.94 7.66 -26.86
C THR A 68 18.73 7.13 -28.06
N PRO A 69 18.99 7.93 -29.12
CA PRO A 69 20.13 7.64 -29.96
C PRO A 69 21.35 7.58 -29.04
N SER A 70 22.17 6.54 -29.17
CA SER A 70 23.35 6.31 -28.34
C SER A 70 24.20 7.58 -28.26
N LEU A 71 24.08 8.31 -27.16
CA LEU A 71 24.69 9.62 -26.92
C LEU A 71 26.18 9.51 -26.56
N PHE A 72 26.73 8.30 -26.60
CA PHE A 72 28.15 8.04 -26.42
C PHE A 72 28.70 7.44 -27.72
N ASP A 73 28.94 8.33 -28.69
CA ASP A 73 29.90 8.09 -29.76
C ASP A 73 31.26 8.66 -29.29
N PRO A 74 32.22 7.82 -28.87
CA PRO A 74 33.53 8.27 -28.38
C PRO A 74 34.41 8.92 -29.47
N SER A 75 33.95 9.03 -30.72
CA SER A 75 34.72 9.59 -31.83
C SER A 75 34.69 11.13 -31.94
N GLN A 76 33.84 11.85 -31.20
CA GLN A 76 33.70 13.32 -31.30
C GLN A 76 34.57 14.15 -30.34
N SER A 77 35.67 13.60 -29.80
CA SER A 77 36.53 14.33 -28.85
C SER A 77 37.63 15.19 -29.48
N ARG A 78 37.55 15.52 -30.78
CA ARG A 78 38.53 16.42 -31.43
C ARG A 78 37.85 17.49 -32.29
N LEU A 79 37.24 18.49 -31.66
CA LEU A 79 36.96 19.73 -32.38
C LEU A 79 36.72 20.95 -31.48
N PHE A 80 37.56 21.17 -30.48
CA PHE A 80 37.71 22.51 -29.89
C PHE A 80 39.19 22.73 -29.57
N ASP A 81 39.84 23.51 -30.43
CA ASP A 81 41.07 24.29 -30.17
C ASP A 81 40.78 25.35 -29.07
#